data_AF-A0A6C0B711-F1
#
_entry.id   AF-A0A6C0B711-F1
#
_cell.length_a   1.000
_cell.length_b   1.000
_cell.length_c   1.000
_cell.angle_alpha   90.00
_cell.angle_beta   90.00
_cell.angle_gamma   90.00
#
_symmetry.space_group_name_H-M   'P 1'
#
loop_
_entity.id
_entity.type
_entity.pdbx_description
1 polymer ?
#
loop_
_entity_poly.entity_id
_entity_poly.type
_entity_poly.pdbx_seq_one_letter_code
_entity_poly.pdbx_strand_id
1 'polypeptide(L)'
;MVYTKVASMGGALMQLVAYGAQDVFLTGTPEITFWKVSYRRHTNFAMESIEQTFSGQADFGRRVTCTISRNGDLCYRTYLQLVLPEINQGMNSTGGLGVYARWLSFIGEQIIAQVEVEIGGQRIDRQYGDWMHIWNQLTMSNEQRRGYWKMIGNTTHLSYICDPAFAQISGPCAAAGGPAQVCAPRNALPETTLYIPLQFWFCRNPGLALPLIALQYHEVKINIDFRPIGECLWAVTDLTKTTAATVSASAAYQQSLVAASLYVDYIFLDTDERRKMAQNPHEYLIEQLQFTGDESVGSSSNKIKLNFNHPCKELIWVVQPDANVDYCASLDPTTVLFRTLGAQPFNYTDAIDALPPAFHAYGGPEDISGTNAFINTSGLFQMPGATDDGFASNYWKAAANVETPFAAGPIPPYSANMGGSNVSDAGTFVLAETALDMHCWGENPVVTAKLQLNGQDRFSEREGSYFDVVQPYQHHTRSPDSGINVYSFALRPEEHQPSGSCNFSRIDNAVLQLVLSSGAVAGTATAKVRVYAVNYNVLRVMSGMAGVAYSN
;
A
#
# COMPACT_ATOMS: atom_id res chain seq x y z
N MET A 1 -39.90 17.43 -55.42
CA MET A 1 -39.81 16.43 -56.50
C MET A 1 -38.42 16.52 -57.13
N VAL A 2 -37.43 15.81 -56.57
CA VAL A 2 -36.24 15.35 -57.30
C VAL A 2 -35.88 13.99 -56.71
N TYR A 3 -36.60 12.97 -57.17
CA TYR A 3 -36.15 11.59 -57.12
C TYR A 3 -35.43 11.35 -58.45
N THR A 4 -34.10 11.22 -58.45
CA THR A 4 -33.38 10.55 -59.54
C THR A 4 -31.94 10.23 -59.12
N LYS A 5 -31.58 8.94 -59.27
CA LYS A 5 -30.29 8.29 -58.98
C LYS A 5 -29.91 8.08 -57.50
N VAL A 6 -30.64 7.19 -56.83
CA VAL A 6 -30.11 6.43 -55.67
C VAL A 6 -29.92 4.98 -56.11
N ALA A 7 -28.78 4.69 -56.74
CA ALA A 7 -28.32 3.32 -56.94
C ALA A 7 -26.80 3.31 -56.82
N SER A 8 -26.32 2.60 -55.78
CA SER A 8 -24.94 2.47 -55.28
C SER A 8 -24.39 3.56 -54.33
N MET A 9 -25.23 4.28 -53.59
CA MET A 9 -24.73 4.94 -52.38
C MET A 9 -24.56 3.88 -51.29
N GLY A 10 -23.30 3.64 -50.87
CA GLY A 10 -23.00 2.70 -49.79
C GLY A 10 -23.70 3.09 -48.49
N GLY A 11 -24.08 2.10 -47.67
CA GLY A 11 -24.90 2.30 -46.47
C GLY A 11 -24.41 3.40 -45.53
N ALA A 12 -23.09 3.54 -45.35
CA ALA A 12 -22.49 4.60 -44.53
C ALA A 12 -22.71 6.02 -45.09
N LEU A 13 -22.75 6.19 -46.41
CA LEU A 13 -22.97 7.49 -47.05
C LEU A 13 -24.44 7.92 -46.94
N MET A 14 -25.37 6.97 -46.93
CA MET A 14 -26.79 7.23 -46.64
C MET A 14 -26.99 7.72 -45.19
N GLN A 15 -26.21 7.22 -44.23
CA GLN A 15 -26.26 7.70 -42.84
C GLN A 15 -25.82 9.17 -42.71
N LEU A 16 -24.82 9.61 -43.49
CA LEU A 16 -24.38 11.02 -43.48
C LEU A 16 -25.44 11.97 -44.08
N VAL A 17 -26.25 11.50 -45.02
CA VAL A 17 -27.36 12.26 -45.60
C VAL A 17 -28.56 12.34 -44.64
N ALA A 18 -28.69 11.39 -43.72
CA ALA A 18 -29.71 11.37 -42.68
C ALA A 18 -29.37 12.35 -41.54
N TYR A 19 -29.33 13.66 -41.87
CA TYR A 19 -29.04 14.76 -40.96
C TYR A 19 -30.32 15.52 -40.59
N GLY A 20 -30.52 15.82 -39.30
CA GLY A 20 -31.69 16.50 -38.77
C GLY A 20 -31.37 17.66 -37.82
N ALA A 21 -32.42 18.27 -37.26
CA ALA A 21 -32.29 19.39 -36.33
C ALA A 21 -31.59 19.02 -35.01
N GLN A 22 -31.60 17.74 -34.61
CA GLN A 22 -30.97 17.26 -33.38
C GLN A 22 -29.43 17.22 -33.51
N ASP A 23 -28.92 16.99 -34.72
CA ASP A 23 -27.48 16.86 -34.99
C ASP A 23 -26.71 18.18 -34.85
N VAL A 24 -27.42 19.31 -34.75
CA VAL A 24 -26.84 20.64 -34.49
C VAL A 24 -26.04 20.65 -33.18
N PHE A 25 -26.50 19.93 -32.13
CA PHE A 25 -25.79 19.84 -30.84
C PHE A 25 -24.50 19.01 -30.90
N LEU A 26 -24.36 18.12 -31.89
CA LEU A 26 -23.24 17.19 -31.98
C LEU A 26 -22.26 17.55 -33.10
N THR A 27 -22.79 17.97 -34.25
CA THR A 27 -22.04 18.08 -35.51
C THR A 27 -22.38 19.33 -36.32
N GLY A 28 -23.12 20.29 -35.75
CA GLY A 28 -23.52 21.52 -36.43
C GLY A 28 -22.34 22.37 -36.89
N THR A 29 -21.57 22.90 -35.93
CA THR A 29 -20.29 23.58 -36.17
C THR A 29 -19.18 22.80 -35.46
N PRO A 30 -18.58 21.79 -36.11
CA PRO A 30 -17.60 20.91 -35.46
C PRO A 30 -16.37 21.69 -34.96
N GLU A 31 -16.11 21.65 -33.66
CA GLU A 31 -14.93 22.28 -33.04
C GLU A 31 -13.74 21.31 -32.94
N ILE A 32 -14.01 20.01 -32.92
CA ILE A 32 -13.01 18.94 -32.84
C ILE A 32 -13.24 17.92 -33.96
N THR A 33 -12.17 17.18 -34.28
CA THR A 33 -12.25 16.02 -35.18
C THR A 33 -11.53 14.84 -34.57
N PHE A 34 -12.16 13.66 -34.63
CA PHE A 34 -11.56 12.41 -34.15
C PHE A 34 -10.52 11.84 -35.12
N TRP A 35 -10.49 12.33 -36.36
CA TRP A 35 -9.64 11.78 -37.43
C TRP A 35 -8.32 12.53 -37.62
N LYS A 36 -8.12 13.63 -36.89
CA LYS A 36 -6.87 14.38 -36.90
C LYS A 36 -6.56 14.92 -35.51
N VAL A 37 -5.63 14.26 -34.84
CA VAL A 37 -5.11 14.72 -33.54
C VAL A 37 -4.19 15.92 -33.76
N SER A 38 -4.51 17.05 -33.12
CA SER A 38 -3.61 18.22 -33.08
C SER A 38 -2.69 18.12 -31.87
N TYR A 39 -1.41 17.83 -32.10
CA TYR A 39 -0.41 17.83 -31.03
C TYR A 39 -0.11 19.25 -30.56
N ARG A 40 -0.13 19.46 -29.24
CA ARG A 40 0.37 20.68 -28.62
C ARG A 40 1.88 20.57 -28.45
N ARG A 41 2.64 21.52 -28.96
CA ARG A 41 4.10 21.61 -28.72
C ARG A 41 4.32 21.96 -27.24
N HIS A 42 5.24 21.27 -26.58
CA HIS A 42 5.66 21.55 -25.20
C HIS A 42 7.11 22.06 -25.18
N THR A 43 7.54 22.60 -24.04
CA THR A 43 8.94 22.99 -23.81
C THR A 43 9.83 21.76 -23.68
N ASN A 44 11.10 21.90 -24.04
CA ASN A 44 12.05 20.81 -23.92
C ASN A 44 12.46 20.61 -22.45
N PHE A 45 12.44 19.37 -21.97
CA PHE A 45 12.88 19.01 -20.64
C PHE A 45 13.48 17.60 -20.63
N ALA A 46 14.32 17.32 -19.64
CA ALA A 46 14.84 15.99 -19.36
C ALA A 46 14.59 15.61 -17.90
N MET A 47 14.49 14.31 -17.61
CA MET A 47 14.32 13.80 -16.25
C MET A 47 15.45 12.84 -15.90
N GLU A 48 15.96 12.94 -14.67
CA GLU A 48 16.95 12.02 -14.12
C GLU A 48 16.66 11.77 -12.64
N SER A 49 16.73 10.51 -12.23
CA SER A 49 16.59 10.14 -10.81
C SER A 49 17.97 10.15 -10.16
N ILE A 50 18.14 10.95 -9.11
CA ILE A 50 19.43 11.10 -8.43
C ILE A 50 19.26 10.79 -6.95
N GLU A 51 20.08 9.86 -6.45
CA GLU A 51 20.15 9.48 -5.05
C GLU A 51 20.60 10.65 -4.16
N GLN A 52 19.95 10.78 -3.01
CA GLN A 52 20.24 11.72 -1.95
C GLN A 52 20.55 10.95 -0.67
N THR A 53 21.62 11.39 0.00
CA THR A 53 22.09 10.77 1.24
C THR A 53 21.43 11.38 2.46
N PHE A 54 21.09 10.56 3.45
CA PHE A 54 20.62 11.05 4.74
C PHE A 54 21.74 11.70 5.56
N SER A 55 21.37 12.72 6.32
CA SER A 55 22.17 13.23 7.43
C SER A 55 21.85 12.41 8.69
N GLY A 56 22.79 11.56 9.07
CA GLY A 56 22.63 10.60 10.17
C GLY A 56 22.53 9.15 9.68
N GLN A 57 22.59 8.22 10.64
CA GLN A 57 22.42 6.79 10.36
C GLN A 57 20.94 6.43 10.38
N ALA A 58 20.40 6.09 9.21
CA ALA A 58 19.04 5.58 9.08
C ALA A 58 18.95 4.19 9.69
N ASP A 59 18.07 4.04 10.68
CA ASP A 59 17.80 2.78 11.34
C ASP A 59 16.38 2.78 11.90
N PHE A 60 15.88 1.61 12.27
CA PHE A 60 14.57 1.46 12.91
C PHE A 60 14.46 2.33 14.18
N GLY A 61 13.32 2.97 14.37
CA GLY A 61 13.05 3.82 15.53
C GLY A 61 13.81 5.15 15.57
N ARG A 62 14.51 5.52 14.49
CA ARG A 62 15.27 6.79 14.39
C ARG A 62 14.65 7.76 13.41
N ARG A 63 14.86 9.05 13.69
CA ARG A 63 14.58 10.16 12.78
C ARG A 63 15.80 10.45 11.93
N VAL A 64 15.61 10.60 10.62
CA VAL A 64 16.64 11.04 9.68
C VAL A 64 16.16 12.23 8.85
N THR A 65 17.11 13.05 8.43
CA THR A 65 16.84 14.21 7.58
C THR A 65 17.62 14.08 6.28
N CYS A 66 16.92 14.21 5.15
CA CYS A 66 17.52 14.32 3.83
C CYS A 66 17.41 15.78 3.36
N THR A 67 18.53 16.40 3.03
CA THR A 67 18.53 17.72 2.38
C THR A 67 18.58 17.50 0.87
N ILE A 68 17.59 18.02 0.15
CA ILE A 68 17.51 17.86 -1.30
C ILE A 68 18.59 18.72 -1.96
N SER A 69 19.51 18.08 -2.67
CA SER A 69 20.55 18.79 -3.43
C SER A 69 19.97 19.53 -4.63
N ARG A 70 20.65 20.58 -5.08
CA ARG A 70 20.21 21.40 -6.22
C ARG A 70 20.82 20.91 -7.53
N ASN A 71 20.62 19.63 -7.84
CA ASN A 71 21.17 19.02 -9.05
C ASN A 71 20.34 19.35 -10.30
N GLY A 72 19.02 19.54 -10.17
CA GLY A 72 18.13 19.97 -11.25
C GLY A 72 17.29 21.21 -10.91
N ASP A 73 16.42 21.62 -11.84
CA ASP A 73 15.65 22.86 -11.72
C ASP A 73 14.32 22.66 -10.97
N LEU A 74 13.65 21.53 -11.17
CA LEU A 74 12.43 21.14 -10.44
C LEU A 74 12.62 19.77 -9.76
N CYS A 75 11.91 19.55 -8.65
CA CYS A 75 11.80 18.29 -7.94
C CYS A 75 10.41 17.66 -8.17
N TYR A 76 10.38 16.39 -8.59
CA TYR A 76 9.17 15.63 -8.86
C TYR A 76 9.06 14.41 -7.92
N ARG A 77 8.76 13.22 -8.47
CA ARG A 77 8.58 12.00 -7.70
C ARG A 77 9.79 11.73 -6.82
N THR A 78 9.49 11.38 -5.59
CA THR A 78 10.49 11.06 -4.59
C THR A 78 10.20 9.67 -4.04
N TYR A 79 11.22 8.81 -4.05
CA TYR A 79 11.14 7.43 -3.59
C TYR A 79 12.10 7.24 -2.42
N LEU A 80 11.62 6.61 -1.36
CA LEU A 80 12.44 6.16 -0.26
C LEU A 80 12.94 4.74 -0.57
N GLN A 81 14.25 4.59 -0.79
CA GLN A 81 14.88 3.29 -0.92
C GLN A 81 15.31 2.79 0.46
N LEU A 82 14.90 1.57 0.82
CA LEU A 82 15.30 0.89 2.06
C LEU A 82 15.79 -0.51 1.73
N VAL A 83 16.86 -0.95 2.38
CA VAL A 83 17.35 -2.32 2.29
C VAL A 83 17.13 -3.01 3.63
N LEU A 84 16.17 -3.94 3.64
CA LEU A 84 15.83 -4.75 4.81
C LEU A 84 16.94 -5.79 5.06
N PRO A 85 17.31 -6.05 6.31
CA PRO A 85 18.30 -7.07 6.65
C PRO A 85 17.78 -8.48 6.40
N GLU A 86 18.70 -9.40 6.12
CA GLU A 86 18.40 -10.83 6.12
C GLU A 86 18.10 -11.32 7.54
N ILE A 87 17.01 -12.05 7.74
CA ILE A 87 16.69 -12.72 9.00
C ILE A 87 16.87 -14.22 8.80
N ASN A 88 17.93 -14.79 9.38
CA ASN A 88 18.31 -16.18 9.15
C ASN A 88 18.30 -17.05 10.40
N GLN A 89 18.45 -18.35 10.17
CA GLN A 89 18.44 -19.38 11.22
C GLN A 89 19.62 -19.29 12.20
N GLY A 90 20.68 -18.54 11.86
CA GLY A 90 21.78 -18.25 12.77
C GLY A 90 21.40 -17.32 13.93
N MET A 91 20.24 -16.66 13.85
CA MET A 91 19.72 -15.76 14.88
C MET A 91 18.89 -16.49 15.97
N ASN A 92 18.95 -17.83 16.01
CA ASN A 92 18.26 -18.61 17.02
C ASN A 92 18.86 -18.39 18.42
N SER A 93 18.01 -18.29 19.44
CA SER A 93 18.46 -18.23 20.83
C SER A 93 18.78 -19.62 21.36
N THR A 94 19.65 -19.71 22.37
CA THR A 94 20.03 -21.00 22.97
C THR A 94 18.80 -21.72 23.55
N GLY A 95 18.40 -22.83 22.93
CA GLY A 95 17.24 -23.63 23.33
C GLY A 95 15.95 -23.43 22.52
N GLY A 96 15.97 -22.61 21.46
CA GLY A 96 14.87 -22.49 20.50
C GLY A 96 14.90 -23.59 19.42
N LEU A 97 13.73 -23.93 18.87
CA LEU A 97 13.60 -24.92 17.78
C LEU A 97 14.14 -24.38 16.45
N GLY A 98 14.07 -23.07 16.25
CA GLY A 98 14.55 -22.38 15.05
C GLY A 98 14.15 -20.91 15.07
N VAL A 99 14.37 -20.21 13.96
CA VAL A 99 13.89 -18.83 13.76
C VAL A 99 12.69 -18.87 12.82
N TYR A 100 11.53 -18.51 13.35
CA TYR A 100 10.31 -18.34 12.58
C TYR A 100 10.01 -16.86 12.49
N ALA A 101 10.14 -16.27 11.30
CA ALA A 101 10.03 -14.83 11.14
C ALA A 101 9.25 -14.45 9.89
N ARG A 102 8.56 -13.30 9.96
CA ARG A 102 8.00 -12.59 8.81
C ARG A 102 8.00 -11.09 9.06
N TRP A 103 8.08 -10.31 7.99
CA TRP A 103 7.72 -8.90 8.04
C TRP A 103 6.19 -8.77 8.11
N LEU A 104 5.70 -7.81 8.88
CA LEU A 104 4.27 -7.53 8.89
C LEU A 104 3.82 -7.01 7.51
N SER A 105 2.53 -7.18 7.21
CA SER A 105 1.96 -6.84 5.91
C SER A 105 2.24 -5.38 5.54
N PHE A 106 2.53 -5.13 4.26
CA PHE A 106 2.88 -3.80 3.73
C PHE A 106 4.01 -3.10 4.49
N ILE A 107 5.11 -3.82 4.77
CA ILE A 107 6.28 -3.34 5.53
C ILE A 107 6.81 -1.97 5.07
N GLY A 108 6.81 -1.69 3.77
CA GLY A 108 7.29 -0.42 3.23
C GLY A 108 6.44 0.80 3.68
N GLU A 109 5.14 0.62 3.87
CA GLU A 109 4.28 1.67 4.44
C GLU A 109 4.35 1.65 5.98
N GLN A 110 4.40 0.46 6.58
CA GLN A 110 4.44 0.28 8.04
C GLN A 110 5.69 0.88 8.67
N ILE A 111 6.86 0.76 8.02
CA ILE A 111 8.12 1.25 8.58
C ILE A 111 8.16 2.78 8.72
N ILE A 112 7.32 3.49 7.96
CA ILE A 112 7.21 4.95 8.02
C ILE A 112 6.25 5.32 9.14
N ALA A 113 6.77 5.92 10.22
CA ALA A 113 5.93 6.53 11.23
C ALA A 113 5.33 7.84 10.70
N GLN A 114 6.20 8.74 10.22
CA GLN A 114 5.80 9.97 9.56
C GLN A 114 6.91 10.49 8.62
N VAL A 115 6.51 11.26 7.61
CA VAL A 115 7.39 12.00 6.71
C VAL A 115 6.95 13.45 6.65
N GLU A 116 7.89 14.38 6.81
CA GLU A 116 7.64 15.81 6.77
C GLU A 116 8.44 16.46 5.63
N VAL A 117 7.80 17.37 4.89
CA VAL A 117 8.48 18.28 3.97
C VAL A 117 8.61 19.63 4.64
N GLU A 118 9.85 20.10 4.73
CA GLU A 118 10.22 21.38 5.29
C GLU A 118 10.90 22.24 4.22
N ILE A 119 10.48 23.50 4.09
CA ILE A 119 11.09 24.46 3.17
C ILE A 119 11.50 25.69 3.98
N GLY A 120 12.81 25.97 4.03
CA GLY A 120 13.34 27.16 4.71
C GLY A 120 13.03 27.23 6.21
N GLY A 121 12.99 26.09 6.92
CA GLY A 121 12.67 26.05 8.35
C GLY A 121 11.18 25.80 8.66
N GLN A 122 10.29 25.92 7.67
CA GLN A 122 8.86 25.78 7.86
C GLN A 122 8.35 24.42 7.34
N ARG A 123 7.62 23.69 8.19
CA ARG A 123 6.90 22.48 7.77
C ARG A 123 5.75 22.86 6.84
N ILE A 124 5.75 22.29 5.64
CA ILE A 124 4.71 22.51 4.64
C ILE A 124 3.67 21.40 4.69
N ASP A 125 4.08 20.14 4.69
CA ASP A 125 3.17 18.99 4.76
C ASP A 125 3.77 17.88 5.62
N ARG A 126 2.90 17.03 6.16
CA ARG A 126 3.28 15.84 6.94
C ARG A 126 2.35 14.69 6.58
N GLN A 127 2.94 13.56 6.23
CA GLN A 127 2.23 12.33 5.89
C GLN A 127 2.64 11.19 6.83
N TYR A 128 1.81 10.17 6.94
CA TYR A 128 2.00 9.01 7.82
C TYR A 128 1.94 7.73 6.99
N GLY A 129 2.60 6.66 7.43
CA GLY A 129 2.53 5.35 6.75
C GLY A 129 1.10 4.84 6.59
N ASP A 130 0.30 4.95 7.65
CA ASP A 130 -1.12 4.57 7.67
C ASP A 130 -1.94 5.37 6.66
N TRP A 131 -1.65 6.67 6.54
CA TRP A 131 -2.28 7.52 5.52
C TRP A 131 -1.92 7.08 4.11
N MET A 132 -0.64 6.79 3.85
CA MET A 132 -0.20 6.31 2.53
C MET A 132 -0.92 5.01 2.16
N HIS A 133 -1.04 4.08 3.11
CA HIS A 133 -1.80 2.84 2.92
C HIS A 133 -3.25 3.11 2.53
N ILE A 134 -3.96 3.90 3.34
CA ILE A 134 -5.37 4.26 3.11
C ILE A 134 -5.55 4.98 1.76
N TRP A 135 -4.67 5.93 1.45
CA TRP A 135 -4.74 6.69 0.22
C TRP A 135 -4.50 5.82 -1.02
N ASN A 136 -3.55 4.89 -0.94
CA ASN A 136 -3.29 3.92 -2.01
C ASN A 136 -4.46 2.97 -2.24
N GLN A 137 -5.11 2.53 -1.17
CA GLN A 137 -6.32 1.70 -1.27
C GLN A 137 -7.44 2.37 -2.09
N LEU A 138 -7.62 3.68 -1.91
CA LEU A 138 -8.65 4.49 -2.57
C LEU A 138 -8.28 4.86 -4.01
N THR A 139 -7.04 5.28 -4.24
CA THR A 139 -6.63 5.95 -5.49
C THR A 139 -5.92 5.05 -6.49
N MET A 140 -5.39 3.90 -6.06
CA MET A 140 -4.61 3.03 -6.94
C MET A 140 -5.51 2.08 -7.73
N SER A 141 -5.27 2.02 -9.04
CA SER A 141 -5.95 1.06 -9.91
C SER A 141 -5.41 -0.36 -9.70
N ASN A 142 -6.27 -1.35 -9.95
CA ASN A 142 -5.92 -2.76 -9.73
C ASN A 142 -4.76 -3.23 -10.61
N GLU A 143 -4.57 -2.63 -11.79
CA GLU A 143 -3.53 -3.00 -12.75
C GLU A 143 -2.12 -2.67 -12.23
N GLN A 144 -1.99 -1.58 -11.47
CA GLN A 144 -0.70 -1.13 -10.92
C GLN A 144 -0.36 -1.79 -9.58
N ARG A 145 -1.36 -2.32 -8.88
CA ARG A 145 -1.27 -2.92 -7.54
C ARG A 145 -0.16 -3.95 -7.40
N ARG A 146 -0.05 -4.90 -8.34
CA ARG A 146 1.00 -5.95 -8.30
C ARG A 146 2.42 -5.38 -8.34
N GLY A 147 2.64 -4.31 -9.11
CA GLY A 147 3.94 -3.63 -9.15
C GLY A 147 4.20 -2.89 -7.85
N TYR A 148 3.18 -2.20 -7.33
CA TYR A 148 3.26 -1.48 -6.07
C TYR A 148 3.62 -2.38 -4.88
N TRP A 149 2.95 -3.52 -4.74
CA TRP A 149 3.20 -4.47 -3.65
C TRP A 149 4.62 -5.02 -3.64
N LYS A 150 5.21 -5.24 -4.82
CA LYS A 150 6.63 -5.60 -4.92
C LYS A 150 7.54 -4.46 -4.44
N MET A 151 7.19 -3.21 -4.75
CA MET A 151 7.96 -2.05 -4.32
C MET A 151 7.93 -1.84 -2.80
N ILE A 152 6.79 -2.09 -2.15
CA ILE A 152 6.62 -1.91 -0.70
C ILE A 152 6.76 -3.21 0.13
N GLY A 153 7.14 -4.32 -0.52
CA GLY A 153 7.48 -5.57 0.16
C GLY A 153 6.30 -6.45 0.60
N ASN A 154 5.08 -6.20 0.10
CA ASN A 154 3.97 -7.12 0.31
C ASN A 154 4.04 -8.29 -0.67
N THR A 155 4.88 -9.27 -0.34
CA THR A 155 5.13 -10.47 -1.18
C THR A 155 5.27 -11.70 -0.28
N THR A 156 4.95 -12.87 -0.80
CA THR A 156 5.10 -14.16 -0.09
C THR A 156 6.52 -14.42 0.43
N HIS A 157 7.55 -13.72 -0.06
CA HIS A 157 8.92 -13.87 0.41
C HIS A 157 9.22 -13.11 1.70
N LEU A 158 8.48 -12.04 1.96
CA LEU A 158 8.71 -11.14 3.08
C LEU A 158 7.57 -11.20 4.09
N SER A 159 6.33 -11.26 3.62
CA SER A 159 5.15 -11.22 4.47
C SER A 159 4.73 -12.60 4.99
N TYR A 160 5.19 -13.70 4.39
CA TYR A 160 4.93 -15.05 4.90
C TYR A 160 6.07 -15.51 5.80
N ILE A 161 5.73 -16.43 6.72
CA ILE A 161 6.67 -17.00 7.69
C ILE A 161 7.79 -17.80 7.01
N CYS A 162 9.03 -17.61 7.47
CA CYS A 162 10.15 -18.50 7.19
C CYS A 162 10.20 -19.65 8.21
N ASP A 163 10.70 -20.82 7.79
CA ASP A 163 10.80 -22.02 8.62
C ASP A 163 12.16 -22.70 8.43
N PRO A 164 12.84 -23.17 9.49
CA PRO A 164 14.07 -23.95 9.37
C PRO A 164 14.03 -25.10 8.35
N ALA A 165 12.88 -25.74 8.18
CA ALA A 165 12.69 -26.87 7.28
C ALA A 165 12.55 -26.47 5.80
N PHE A 166 12.35 -25.18 5.51
CA PHE A 166 12.23 -24.67 4.14
C PHE A 166 13.55 -24.64 3.38
N ALA A 167 13.47 -24.34 2.09
CA ALA A 167 14.65 -24.34 1.23
C ALA A 167 15.58 -23.16 1.55
N GLN A 168 16.88 -23.34 1.34
CA GLN A 168 17.86 -22.28 1.54
C GLN A 168 17.64 -21.10 0.59
N ILE A 169 18.08 -19.90 0.99
CA ILE A 169 18.14 -18.74 0.09
C ILE A 169 19.18 -19.01 -1.00
N SER A 170 18.83 -18.74 -2.26
CA SER A 170 19.77 -18.77 -3.38
C SER A 170 20.30 -17.36 -3.58
N GLY A 171 21.59 -17.13 -3.30
CA GLY A 171 22.24 -15.86 -3.60
C GLY A 171 22.55 -15.74 -5.10
N PRO A 172 22.56 -14.53 -5.69
CA PRO A 172 22.79 -14.32 -7.13
C PRO A 172 24.16 -14.80 -7.64
N CYS A 173 25.09 -15.13 -6.74
CA CYS A 173 26.42 -15.65 -7.06
C CYS A 173 26.77 -16.97 -6.35
N ALA A 174 25.81 -17.62 -5.68
CA ALA A 174 26.07 -18.83 -4.92
C ALA A 174 26.08 -20.07 -5.85
N ALA A 175 27.25 -20.71 -6.01
CA ALA A 175 27.40 -21.94 -6.80
C ALA A 175 26.69 -23.17 -6.18
N ALA A 176 26.26 -23.08 -4.92
CA ALA A 176 25.56 -24.12 -4.16
C ALA A 176 24.56 -23.49 -3.17
N GLY A 177 23.61 -22.70 -3.68
CA GLY A 177 22.47 -22.16 -2.91
C GLY A 177 21.20 -22.99 -3.12
N GLY A 178 20.14 -22.68 -2.36
CA GLY A 178 18.82 -23.32 -2.53
C GLY A 178 18.19 -23.06 -3.92
N PRO A 179 16.95 -23.53 -4.17
CA PRO A 179 16.31 -23.45 -5.48
C PRO A 179 16.28 -22.00 -5.99
N ALA A 180 16.55 -21.80 -7.29
CA ALA A 180 16.53 -20.47 -7.91
C ALA A 180 15.11 -19.93 -8.11
N GLN A 181 14.12 -20.81 -8.07
CA GLN A 181 12.71 -20.53 -8.30
C GLN A 181 12.15 -19.70 -7.16
N VAL A 182 11.54 -18.58 -7.52
CA VAL A 182 10.95 -17.62 -6.60
C VAL A 182 9.82 -18.28 -5.79
N CYS A 183 9.02 -19.16 -6.40
CA CYS A 183 7.91 -19.83 -5.73
C CYS A 183 8.27 -20.70 -4.52
N ALA A 184 9.54 -21.08 -4.33
CA ALA A 184 9.93 -21.95 -3.23
C ALA A 184 9.96 -21.19 -1.89
N PRO A 185 9.30 -21.71 -0.83
CA PRO A 185 9.37 -21.13 0.50
C PRO A 185 10.80 -21.22 1.04
N ARG A 186 11.20 -20.20 1.83
CA ARG A 186 12.59 -19.99 2.25
C ARG A 186 12.76 -20.13 3.75
N ASN A 187 13.91 -20.68 4.16
CA ASN A 187 14.26 -20.81 5.57
C ASN A 187 14.79 -19.53 6.21
N ALA A 188 14.83 -18.42 5.48
CA ALA A 188 15.25 -17.13 5.98
C ALA A 188 14.55 -16.05 5.17
N LEU A 189 14.34 -14.88 5.78
CA LEU A 189 13.85 -13.70 5.07
C LEU A 189 15.03 -13.08 4.32
N PRO A 190 14.97 -12.95 2.99
CA PRO A 190 16.10 -12.45 2.21
C PRO A 190 16.31 -10.94 2.38
N GLU A 191 17.57 -10.51 2.29
CA GLU A 191 17.88 -9.09 2.11
C GLU A 191 17.18 -8.56 0.87
N THR A 192 16.34 -7.53 1.05
CA THR A 192 15.48 -7.02 -0.03
C THR A 192 15.48 -5.51 -0.04
N THR A 193 15.65 -4.94 -1.25
CA THR A 193 15.52 -3.50 -1.50
C THR A 193 14.07 -3.14 -1.82
N LEU A 194 13.52 -2.19 -1.07
CA LEU A 194 12.19 -1.62 -1.25
C LEU A 194 12.28 -0.20 -1.80
N TYR A 195 11.26 0.23 -2.54
CA TYR A 195 11.14 1.57 -3.11
C TYR A 195 9.77 2.17 -2.77
N ILE A 196 9.68 2.97 -1.73
CA ILE A 196 8.40 3.48 -1.23
C ILE A 196 8.15 4.88 -1.82
N PRO A 197 7.11 5.09 -2.66
CA PRO A 197 6.83 6.40 -3.24
C PRO A 197 6.19 7.33 -2.20
N LEU A 198 6.75 8.53 -2.04
CA LEU A 198 6.16 9.58 -1.20
C LEU A 198 5.01 10.27 -1.95
N GLN A 199 3.95 10.66 -1.25
CA GLN A 199 2.69 11.12 -1.85
C GLN A 199 2.41 12.62 -1.65
N PHE A 200 3.46 13.43 -1.53
CA PHE A 200 3.32 14.89 -1.47
C PHE A 200 2.68 15.47 -2.74
N TRP A 201 2.18 16.69 -2.66
CA TRP A 201 1.49 17.36 -3.78
C TRP A 201 2.36 17.41 -5.06
N PHE A 202 3.68 17.61 -4.91
CA PHE A 202 4.63 17.68 -6.02
C PHE A 202 5.02 16.31 -6.59
N CYS A 203 4.75 15.20 -5.87
CA CYS A 203 5.00 13.84 -6.37
C CYS A 203 3.87 13.34 -7.29
N ARG A 204 2.64 13.83 -7.07
CA ARG A 204 1.44 13.32 -7.75
C ARG A 204 1.24 13.93 -9.14
N ASN A 205 1.44 15.23 -9.29
CA ASN A 205 1.21 15.94 -10.55
C ASN A 205 2.47 16.71 -11.01
N PRO A 206 2.99 16.47 -12.23
CA PRO A 206 4.15 17.21 -12.73
C PRO A 206 3.91 18.72 -12.85
N GLY A 207 2.66 19.17 -13.01
CA GLY A 207 2.32 20.60 -13.03
C GLY A 207 2.56 21.31 -11.69
N LEU A 208 2.75 20.57 -10.60
CA LEU A 208 3.07 21.06 -9.26
C LEU A 208 4.49 20.70 -8.80
N ALA A 209 5.36 20.28 -9.72
CA ALA A 209 6.75 19.98 -9.41
C ALA A 209 7.40 21.19 -8.70
N LEU A 210 8.14 20.92 -7.63
CA LEU A 210 8.65 21.96 -6.75
C LEU A 210 9.84 22.68 -7.41
N PRO A 211 9.79 24.00 -7.65
CA PRO A 211 10.84 24.70 -8.38
C PRO A 211 12.05 25.02 -7.48
N LEU A 212 13.00 24.10 -7.41
CA LEU A 212 14.24 24.27 -6.65
C LEU A 212 15.04 25.50 -7.10
N ILE A 213 15.03 25.81 -8.40
CA ILE A 213 15.71 26.99 -8.95
C ILE A 213 15.15 28.31 -8.40
N ALA A 214 13.87 28.35 -8.07
CA ALA A 214 13.20 29.52 -7.51
C ALA A 214 13.39 29.63 -5.98
N LEU A 215 13.98 28.62 -5.34
CA LEU A 215 14.20 28.52 -3.89
C LEU A 215 15.69 28.71 -3.56
N GLN A 216 16.30 29.81 -3.98
CA GLN A 216 17.75 30.02 -3.81
C GLN A 216 18.18 30.18 -2.34
N TYR A 217 17.33 30.75 -1.49
CA TYR A 217 17.64 31.02 -0.08
C TYR A 217 17.01 30.02 0.89
N HIS A 218 16.05 29.20 0.42
CA HIS A 218 15.45 28.14 1.21
C HIS A 218 15.99 26.77 0.78
N GLU A 219 16.38 25.97 1.76
CA GLU A 219 16.66 24.55 1.54
C GLU A 219 15.36 23.76 1.69
N VAL A 220 15.24 22.70 0.89
CA VAL A 220 14.15 21.72 1.00
C VAL A 220 14.70 20.52 1.76
N LYS A 221 14.07 20.19 2.88
CA LYS A 221 14.42 19.06 3.73
C LYS A 221 13.25 18.11 3.84
N ILE A 222 13.55 16.83 3.75
CA ILE A 222 12.59 15.75 3.97
C ILE A 222 13.03 15.02 5.24
N ASN A 223 12.21 15.12 6.28
CA ASN A 223 12.44 14.46 7.55
C ASN A 223 11.59 13.19 7.61
N ILE A 224 12.21 12.06 7.92
CA ILE A 224 11.54 10.75 7.99
C ILE A 224 11.77 10.17 9.38
N ASP A 225 10.69 9.77 10.03
CA ASP A 225 10.71 9.03 11.29
C ASP A 225 10.37 7.57 11.00
N PHE A 226 11.32 6.67 11.30
CA PHE A 226 11.11 5.24 11.16
C PHE A 226 10.50 4.64 12.42
N ARG A 227 9.57 3.69 12.24
CA ARG A 227 9.02 2.88 13.34
C ARG A 227 10.10 1.95 13.91
N PRO A 228 10.00 1.58 15.20
CA PRO A 228 10.87 0.55 15.77
C PRO A 228 10.62 -0.81 15.12
N ILE A 229 11.66 -1.66 15.05
CA ILE A 229 11.60 -2.98 14.41
C ILE A 229 10.54 -3.90 15.04
N GLY A 230 10.22 -3.72 16.33
CA GLY A 230 9.17 -4.46 17.03
C GLY A 230 7.75 -4.24 16.46
N GLU A 231 7.52 -3.14 15.75
CA GLU A 231 6.24 -2.87 15.07
C GLU A 231 6.23 -3.29 13.59
N CYS A 232 7.33 -3.87 13.12
CA CYS A 232 7.59 -4.18 11.71
C CYS A 232 7.87 -5.67 11.47
N LEU A 233 8.53 -6.33 12.42
CA LEU A 233 8.96 -7.73 12.36
C LEU A 233 8.20 -8.56 13.40
N TRP A 234 7.74 -9.74 12.99
CA TRP A 234 7.30 -10.79 13.91
C TRP A 234 8.28 -11.96 13.81
N ALA A 235 9.04 -12.22 14.88
CA ALA A 235 10.08 -13.26 14.91
C ALA A 235 10.09 -14.03 16.24
N VAL A 236 9.89 -15.34 16.17
CA VAL A 236 9.76 -16.22 17.33
C VAL A 236 10.64 -17.46 17.21
N THR A 237 10.97 -18.06 18.35
CA THR A 237 11.92 -19.19 18.42
C THR A 237 11.24 -20.57 18.37
N ASP A 238 9.92 -20.60 18.58
CA ASP A 238 9.14 -21.82 18.74
C ASP A 238 7.66 -21.54 18.50
N LEU A 239 7.04 -22.26 17.56
CA LEU A 239 5.61 -22.16 17.23
C LEU A 239 4.71 -23.08 18.07
N THR A 240 5.30 -24.05 18.77
CA THR A 240 4.57 -25.14 19.45
C THR A 240 4.33 -24.88 20.94
N LYS A 241 4.93 -23.83 21.51
CA LYS A 241 4.71 -23.51 22.92
C LYS A 241 3.24 -23.16 23.18
N THR A 242 2.76 -23.56 24.35
CA THR A 242 1.37 -23.34 24.80
C THR A 242 1.28 -22.63 26.14
N THR A 243 2.43 -22.24 26.71
CA THR A 243 2.52 -21.58 28.02
C THR A 243 2.71 -20.08 27.84
N ALA A 244 2.15 -19.29 28.77
CA ALA A 244 2.22 -17.83 28.77
C ALA A 244 3.65 -17.35 29.06
N ALA A 245 4.43 -17.18 27.99
CA ALA A 245 5.79 -16.67 28.03
C ALA A 245 6.16 -16.10 26.65
N THR A 246 6.84 -14.96 26.63
CA THR A 246 7.35 -14.36 25.39
C THR A 246 8.38 -15.28 24.72
N VAL A 247 8.17 -15.61 23.44
CA VAL A 247 9.05 -16.51 22.65
C VAL A 247 9.85 -15.78 21.56
N SER A 248 10.14 -14.50 21.76
CA SER A 248 10.81 -13.64 20.77
C SER A 248 12.22 -14.11 20.42
N ALA A 249 12.58 -14.08 19.14
CA ALA A 249 13.94 -14.24 18.67
C ALA A 249 14.75 -12.94 18.85
N SER A 250 15.42 -12.78 19.99
CA SER A 250 16.07 -11.52 20.38
C SER A 250 17.12 -11.00 19.39
N ALA A 251 17.91 -11.88 18.77
CA ALA A 251 18.93 -11.51 17.79
C ALA A 251 18.34 -10.98 16.47
N ALA A 252 17.13 -11.42 16.10
CA ALA A 252 16.41 -10.89 14.93
C ALA A 252 15.92 -9.46 15.17
N TYR A 253 15.48 -9.14 16.39
CA TYR A 253 15.06 -7.80 16.79
C TYR A 253 16.23 -6.82 17.03
N GLN A 254 17.47 -7.29 16.99
CA GLN A 254 18.67 -6.45 17.10
C GLN A 254 19.27 -6.08 15.73
N GLN A 255 18.63 -6.50 14.64
CA GLN A 255 19.08 -6.14 13.29
C GLN A 255 18.77 -4.68 12.98
N SER A 256 19.67 -4.05 12.23
CA SER A 256 19.53 -2.69 11.72
C SER A 256 19.22 -2.72 10.21
N LEU A 257 18.73 -1.60 9.68
CA LEU A 257 18.63 -1.42 8.23
C LEU A 257 20.02 -1.51 7.57
N VAL A 258 20.12 -2.24 6.45
CA VAL A 258 21.39 -2.42 5.73
C VAL A 258 21.79 -1.12 5.03
N ALA A 259 20.81 -0.46 4.40
CA ALA A 259 20.98 0.83 3.76
C ALA A 259 19.63 1.55 3.67
N ALA A 260 19.68 2.88 3.61
CA ALA A 260 18.54 3.71 3.28
C ALA A 260 19.01 4.95 2.53
N SER A 261 18.29 5.32 1.48
CA SER A 261 18.53 6.54 0.73
C SER A 261 17.25 7.07 0.09
N LEU A 262 17.30 8.30 -0.41
CA LEU A 262 16.16 8.94 -1.03
C LEU A 262 16.45 9.23 -2.50
N TYR A 263 15.64 8.72 -3.41
CA TYR A 263 15.73 9.01 -4.84
C TYR A 263 14.78 10.14 -5.18
N VAL A 264 15.29 11.16 -5.86
CA VAL A 264 14.51 12.30 -6.31
C VAL A 264 14.60 12.39 -7.82
N ASP A 265 13.47 12.43 -8.48
CA ASP A 265 13.39 12.70 -9.92
C ASP A 265 13.51 14.21 -10.14
N TYR A 266 14.64 14.62 -10.71
CA TYR A 266 14.90 16.00 -11.09
C TYR A 266 14.44 16.25 -12.52
N ILE A 267 13.85 17.42 -12.75
CA ILE A 267 13.51 17.92 -14.08
C ILE A 267 14.49 19.04 -14.45
N PHE A 268 15.11 18.88 -15.61
CA PHE A 268 16.02 19.87 -16.21
C PHE A 268 15.27 20.62 -17.29
N LEU A 269 15.24 21.95 -17.18
CA LEU A 269 14.52 22.83 -18.09
C LEU A 269 15.48 23.49 -19.08
N ASP A 270 14.98 23.78 -20.28
CA ASP A 270 15.72 24.58 -21.25
C ASP A 270 15.94 26.02 -20.74
N THR A 271 16.95 26.71 -21.28
CA THR A 271 17.46 27.98 -20.71
C THR A 271 16.42 29.06 -20.59
N ASP A 272 15.46 29.13 -21.51
CA ASP A 272 14.42 30.17 -21.52
C ASP A 272 13.34 29.91 -20.46
N GLU A 273 12.90 28.67 -20.32
CA GLU A 273 11.93 28.29 -19.28
C GLU A 273 12.57 28.36 -17.89
N ARG A 274 13.81 27.89 -17.78
CA ARG A 274 14.63 27.99 -16.57
C ARG A 274 14.74 29.44 -16.07
N ARG A 275 15.00 30.40 -16.97
CA ARG A 275 15.04 31.83 -16.61
C ARG A 275 13.68 32.35 -16.13
N LYS A 276 12.59 31.97 -16.79
CA LYS A 276 11.24 32.36 -16.39
C LYS A 276 10.86 31.77 -15.03
N MET A 277 11.20 30.51 -14.78
CA MET A 277 10.97 29.84 -13.50
C MET A 277 11.77 30.47 -12.36
N ALA A 278 12.97 30.98 -12.61
CA ALA A 278 13.76 31.66 -11.59
C ALA A 278 13.29 33.09 -11.27
N GLN A 279 12.78 33.82 -12.27
CA GLN A 279 12.47 35.26 -12.14
C GLN A 279 11.02 35.55 -11.77
N ASN A 280 10.08 34.78 -12.30
CA ASN A 280 8.67 35.06 -12.09
C ASN A 280 8.21 34.56 -10.72
N PRO A 281 7.29 35.29 -10.05
CA PRO A 281 6.63 34.78 -8.87
C PRO A 281 5.70 33.63 -9.24
N HIS A 282 5.69 32.57 -8.42
CA HIS A 282 4.80 31.41 -8.59
C HIS A 282 3.82 31.29 -7.44
N GLU A 283 2.60 30.87 -7.75
CA GLU A 283 1.59 30.47 -6.78
C GLU A 283 1.11 29.06 -7.14
N TYR A 284 1.34 28.11 -6.24
CA TYR A 284 0.87 26.74 -6.39
C TYR A 284 -0.30 26.52 -5.45
N LEU A 285 -1.42 26.06 -5.99
CA LEU A 285 -2.48 25.47 -5.18
C LEU A 285 -2.01 24.08 -4.77
N ILE A 286 -1.67 23.91 -3.49
CA ILE A 286 -1.15 22.67 -2.95
C ILE A 286 -2.20 21.99 -2.08
N GLU A 287 -2.00 20.70 -1.85
CA GLU A 287 -2.78 19.91 -0.90
C GLU A 287 -1.92 19.57 0.30
N GLN A 288 -2.53 19.59 1.48
CA GLN A 288 -1.91 19.24 2.75
C GLN A 288 -2.77 18.20 3.46
N LEU A 289 -2.12 17.35 4.25
CA LEU A 289 -2.80 16.42 5.14
C LEU A 289 -2.91 17.01 6.55
N GLN A 290 -4.13 16.99 7.10
CA GLN A 290 -4.37 17.26 8.51
C GLN A 290 -4.74 16.00 9.26
N PHE A 291 -4.06 15.80 10.38
CA PHE A 291 -4.30 14.70 11.32
C PHE A 291 -4.06 15.22 12.74
N THR A 292 -5.06 15.09 13.61
CA THR A 292 -5.02 15.63 14.98
C THR A 292 -4.50 14.63 16.02
N GLY A 293 -4.17 13.40 15.60
CA GLY A 293 -3.76 12.30 16.48
C GLY A 293 -4.85 11.24 16.63
N ASP A 294 -4.48 10.14 17.29
CA ASP A 294 -5.37 9.02 17.61
C ASP A 294 -6.31 9.41 18.76
N GLU A 295 -7.61 9.19 18.58
CA GLU A 295 -8.61 9.38 19.64
C GLU A 295 -9.02 8.00 20.20
N SER A 296 -8.70 7.74 21.47
CA SER A 296 -9.07 6.47 22.12
C SER A 296 -10.55 6.43 22.48
N VAL A 297 -11.21 5.33 22.13
CA VAL A 297 -12.63 5.08 22.38
C VAL A 297 -12.83 3.74 23.08
N GLY A 298 -13.73 3.71 24.07
CA GLY A 298 -14.11 2.50 24.80
C GLY A 298 -15.63 2.31 24.94
N SER A 299 -16.41 3.28 24.48
CA SER A 299 -17.87 3.21 24.43
C SER A 299 -18.36 2.97 23.00
N SER A 300 -19.53 2.37 22.84
CA SER A 300 -20.14 2.18 21.52
C SER A 300 -20.58 3.49 20.86
N SER A 301 -20.95 4.52 21.62
CA SER A 301 -21.30 5.84 21.06
C SER A 301 -20.26 6.89 21.43
N ASN A 302 -19.64 7.50 20.42
CA ASN A 302 -18.57 8.49 20.62
C ASN A 302 -18.85 9.76 19.82
N LYS A 303 -18.48 10.91 20.40
CA LYS A 303 -18.53 12.21 19.74
C LYS A 303 -17.11 12.75 19.64
N ILE A 304 -16.58 12.79 18.43
CA ILE A 304 -15.21 13.21 18.15
C ILE A 304 -15.26 14.64 17.62
N LYS A 305 -14.58 15.56 18.33
CA LYS A 305 -14.48 16.95 17.88
C LYS A 305 -13.37 17.06 16.85
N LEU A 306 -13.72 17.56 15.66
CA LEU A 306 -12.77 17.77 14.57
C LEU A 306 -12.18 19.19 14.68
N ASN A 307 -10.87 19.30 14.86
CA ASN A 307 -10.15 20.57 14.91
C ASN A 307 -9.35 20.80 13.61
N PHE A 308 -10.02 20.67 12.47
CA PHE A 308 -9.43 20.95 11.17
C PHE A 308 -9.56 22.42 10.80
N ASN A 309 -8.73 22.85 9.87
CA ASN A 309 -8.73 24.19 9.29
C ASN A 309 -8.71 24.09 7.75
N HIS A 310 -8.82 25.24 7.10
CA HIS A 310 -8.75 25.42 5.65
C HIS A 310 -9.92 24.76 4.87
N PRO A 311 -10.01 24.98 3.54
CA PRO A 311 -10.94 24.27 2.69
C PRO A 311 -10.55 22.80 2.52
N CYS A 312 -11.26 21.90 3.22
CA CYS A 312 -11.09 20.46 3.15
C CYS A 312 -11.88 19.87 1.98
N LYS A 313 -11.25 18.98 1.21
CA LYS A 313 -11.84 18.22 0.10
C LYS A 313 -12.71 17.08 0.61
N GLU A 314 -12.21 16.37 1.60
CA GLU A 314 -12.84 15.16 2.15
C GLU A 314 -12.36 14.88 3.58
N LEU A 315 -13.13 14.05 4.26
CA LEU A 315 -12.75 13.43 5.52
C LEU A 315 -12.63 11.93 5.30
N ILE A 316 -11.54 11.35 5.81
CA ILE A 316 -11.30 9.91 5.77
C ILE A 316 -11.04 9.47 7.20
N TRP A 317 -11.71 8.42 7.66
CA TRP A 317 -11.50 7.91 9.01
C TRP A 317 -11.49 6.39 9.07
N VAL A 318 -10.75 5.90 10.05
CA VAL A 318 -10.66 4.47 10.38
C VAL A 318 -10.84 4.30 11.87
N VAL A 319 -11.38 3.16 12.27
CA VAL A 319 -11.47 2.74 13.66
C VAL A 319 -10.67 1.45 13.78
N GLN A 320 -9.60 1.49 14.54
CA GLN A 320 -8.70 0.35 14.69
C GLN A 320 -8.83 -0.22 16.11
N PRO A 321 -9.36 -1.45 16.27
CA PRO A 321 -9.36 -2.13 17.56
C PRO A 321 -7.93 -2.33 18.07
N ASP A 322 -7.69 -2.05 19.36
CA ASP A 322 -6.35 -2.23 19.95
C ASP A 322 -5.93 -3.72 19.94
N ALA A 323 -6.91 -4.63 19.96
CA ALA A 323 -6.70 -6.07 19.87
C ALA A 323 -6.04 -6.53 18.55
N ASN A 324 -6.16 -5.74 17.46
CA ASN A 324 -5.52 -6.06 16.18
C ASN A 324 -4.03 -5.68 16.18
N VAL A 325 -3.61 -4.77 17.05
CA VAL A 325 -2.31 -4.08 16.99
C VAL A 325 -1.49 -4.24 18.28
N ASP A 326 -1.80 -5.24 19.10
CA ASP A 326 -1.02 -5.55 20.30
C ASP A 326 0.24 -6.38 19.94
N TYR A 327 1.32 -5.64 19.62
CA TYR A 327 2.61 -6.23 19.27
C TYR A 327 3.20 -7.11 20.39
N CYS A 328 2.95 -6.78 21.66
CA CYS A 328 3.48 -7.56 22.78
C CYS A 328 2.73 -8.88 22.92
N ALA A 329 1.39 -8.85 22.85
CA ALA A 329 0.56 -10.04 22.86
C ALA A 329 0.88 -10.97 21.70
N SER A 330 1.28 -10.43 20.54
CA SER A 330 1.66 -11.24 19.37
C SER A 330 2.85 -12.18 19.60
N LEU A 331 3.64 -11.98 20.65
CA LEU A 331 4.79 -12.80 21.02
C LEU A 331 4.48 -13.81 22.14
N ASP A 332 3.26 -13.81 22.67
CA ASP A 332 2.78 -14.76 23.69
C ASP A 332 1.97 -15.88 23.02
N PRO A 333 2.39 -17.15 23.12
CA PRO A 333 1.72 -18.29 22.47
C PRO A 333 0.27 -18.54 22.89
N THR A 334 -0.18 -17.96 24.00
CA THR A 334 -1.55 -18.12 24.49
C THR A 334 -2.55 -17.21 23.77
N THR A 335 -2.09 -16.18 23.07
CA THR A 335 -2.94 -15.16 22.45
C THR A 335 -3.34 -15.54 21.02
N VAL A 336 -4.40 -14.90 20.53
CA VAL A 336 -4.86 -15.11 19.14
C VAL A 336 -3.86 -14.53 18.13
N LEU A 337 -3.27 -13.37 18.43
CA LEU A 337 -2.30 -12.71 17.54
C LEU A 337 -1.05 -13.56 17.28
N PHE A 338 -0.60 -14.35 18.26
CA PHE A 338 0.48 -15.31 18.03
C PHE A 338 0.07 -16.39 17.02
N ARG A 339 -1.16 -16.91 17.13
CA ARG A 339 -1.69 -17.95 16.23
C ARG A 339 -1.94 -17.44 14.82
N THR A 340 -2.21 -16.15 14.65
CA THR A 340 -2.30 -15.46 13.35
C THR A 340 -0.94 -14.92 12.88
N LEU A 341 0.15 -15.34 13.53
CA LEU A 341 1.53 -15.03 13.13
C LEU A 341 1.88 -13.53 13.19
N GLY A 342 1.31 -12.78 14.13
CA GLY A 342 1.68 -11.38 14.38
C GLY A 342 0.51 -10.41 14.44
N ALA A 343 0.82 -9.17 14.79
CA ALA A 343 -0.11 -8.05 14.75
C ALA A 343 -0.54 -7.70 13.31
N GLN A 344 -1.70 -7.06 13.17
CA GLN A 344 -2.34 -6.72 11.89
C GLN A 344 -2.52 -5.19 11.80
N PRO A 345 -1.44 -4.43 11.52
CA PRO A 345 -1.45 -2.96 11.61
C PRO A 345 -2.35 -2.27 10.59
N PHE A 346 -2.67 -2.92 9.48
CA PHE A 346 -3.57 -2.39 8.44
C PHE A 346 -4.96 -3.08 8.44
N ASN A 347 -5.27 -3.86 9.48
CA ASN A 347 -6.63 -4.37 9.69
C ASN A 347 -7.46 -3.34 10.46
N TYR A 348 -8.37 -2.67 9.75
CA TYR A 348 -9.31 -1.69 10.29
C TYR A 348 -10.72 -2.26 10.52
N THR A 349 -10.86 -3.59 10.50
CA THR A 349 -12.13 -4.28 10.76
C THR A 349 -12.29 -4.66 12.23
N ASP A 350 -13.50 -5.07 12.62
CA ASP A 350 -13.84 -5.43 13.99
C ASP A 350 -13.52 -6.88 14.38
N ALA A 351 -12.82 -7.62 13.52
CA ALA A 351 -12.28 -8.95 13.83
C ALA A 351 -10.86 -9.14 13.28
N ILE A 352 -10.12 -10.04 13.92
CA ILE A 352 -8.78 -10.44 13.47
C ILE A 352 -8.90 -11.23 12.17
N ASP A 353 -8.04 -10.94 11.19
CA ASP A 353 -7.94 -11.72 9.95
C ASP A 353 -7.46 -13.14 10.28
N ALA A 354 -8.30 -14.12 9.99
CA ALA A 354 -8.02 -15.53 10.27
C ALA A 354 -7.10 -16.17 9.23
N LEU A 355 -6.84 -15.52 8.09
CA LEU A 355 -6.01 -16.07 7.02
C LEU A 355 -4.52 -16.04 7.41
N PRO A 356 -3.87 -17.20 7.59
CA PRO A 356 -2.49 -17.23 8.07
C PRO A 356 -1.50 -16.94 6.92
N PRO A 357 -0.53 -16.03 7.12
CA PRO A 357 0.53 -15.77 6.14
C PRO A 357 1.62 -16.85 6.22
N ALA A 358 1.28 -18.08 5.84
CA ALA A 358 2.19 -19.23 5.88
C ALA A 358 1.85 -20.26 4.80
N PHE A 359 2.89 -20.78 4.13
CA PHE A 359 2.73 -21.89 3.17
C PHE A 359 2.17 -23.15 3.84
N HIS A 360 2.49 -23.38 5.12
CA HIS A 360 1.96 -24.48 5.94
C HIS A 360 0.43 -24.58 5.97
N ALA A 361 -0.28 -23.48 5.74
CA ALA A 361 -1.73 -23.46 5.76
C ALA A 361 -2.36 -24.05 4.49
N TYR A 362 -1.60 -24.13 3.39
CA TYR A 362 -2.13 -24.48 2.06
C TYR A 362 -1.50 -25.76 1.47
N GLY A 363 -0.52 -26.36 2.13
CA GLY A 363 0.18 -27.55 1.64
C GLY A 363 0.62 -28.48 2.76
N GLY A 364 0.94 -29.72 2.40
CA GLY A 364 1.33 -30.77 3.35
C GLY A 364 2.77 -30.59 3.80
N PRO A 365 3.14 -30.97 5.04
CA PRO A 365 4.52 -30.85 5.52
C PRO A 365 5.54 -31.57 4.62
N GLU A 366 5.16 -32.74 4.10
CA GLU A 366 6.00 -33.54 3.20
C GLU A 366 6.21 -32.90 1.83
N ASP A 367 5.29 -32.06 1.37
CA ASP A 367 5.31 -31.41 0.04
C ASP A 367 6.00 -30.04 0.08
N ILE A 368 6.02 -29.41 1.26
CA ILE A 368 6.64 -28.09 1.48
C ILE A 368 8.09 -28.22 1.95
N SER A 369 8.38 -29.20 2.81
CA SER A 369 9.63 -29.22 3.60
C SER A 369 10.17 -30.62 3.94
N GLY A 370 9.52 -31.69 3.47
CA GLY A 370 9.84 -33.06 3.83
C GLY A 370 10.65 -33.82 2.79
N THR A 371 10.33 -35.11 2.62
CA THR A 371 11.05 -36.01 1.69
C THR A 371 10.96 -35.54 0.24
N ASN A 372 9.88 -34.80 -0.09
CA ASN A 372 9.66 -34.17 -1.37
C ASN A 372 9.97 -32.66 -1.24
N ALA A 373 11.07 -32.21 -1.82
CA ALA A 373 11.36 -30.78 -1.88
C ALA A 373 10.27 -30.05 -2.70
N PHE A 374 9.94 -28.79 -2.37
CA PHE A 374 8.96 -27.99 -3.13
C PHE A 374 9.33 -27.78 -4.61
N ILE A 375 10.63 -27.83 -4.91
CA ILE A 375 11.19 -27.73 -6.26
C ILE A 375 12.20 -28.86 -6.45
N ASN A 376 12.11 -29.55 -7.57
CA ASN A 376 12.99 -30.65 -7.95
C ASN A 376 14.34 -30.15 -8.52
N THR A 377 15.30 -31.07 -8.70
CA THR A 377 16.64 -30.76 -9.23
C THR A 377 16.64 -30.16 -10.65
N SER A 378 15.55 -30.35 -11.41
CA SER A 378 15.38 -29.76 -12.75
C SER A 378 14.71 -28.39 -12.70
N GLY A 379 14.42 -27.87 -11.51
CA GLY A 379 13.84 -26.54 -11.33
C GLY A 379 12.34 -26.45 -11.58
N LEU A 380 11.64 -27.58 -11.55
CA LEU A 380 10.19 -27.67 -11.68
C LEU A 380 9.57 -28.04 -10.33
N PHE A 381 8.27 -27.80 -10.18
CA PHE A 381 7.49 -28.35 -9.07
C PHE A 381 7.70 -29.87 -8.98
N GLN A 382 7.87 -30.37 -7.77
CA GLN A 382 8.07 -31.78 -7.48
C GLN A 382 6.78 -32.58 -7.65
N MET A 383 5.63 -32.00 -7.30
CA MET A 383 4.30 -32.60 -7.43
C MET A 383 3.29 -31.63 -8.05
N PRO A 384 3.41 -31.27 -9.34
CA PRO A 384 2.61 -30.22 -9.96
C PRO A 384 1.09 -30.53 -10.03
N GLY A 385 0.71 -31.81 -10.07
CA GLY A 385 -0.68 -32.27 -10.15
C GLY A 385 -1.33 -32.49 -8.79
N ALA A 386 -2.54 -31.96 -8.60
CA ALA A 386 -3.38 -32.29 -7.44
C ALA A 386 -3.90 -33.74 -7.58
N THR A 387 -3.87 -34.51 -6.49
CA THR A 387 -4.25 -35.93 -6.50
C THR A 387 -5.45 -36.20 -5.60
N ASP A 388 -6.36 -37.06 -6.06
CA ASP A 388 -7.47 -37.55 -5.24
C ASP A 388 -6.99 -38.55 -4.19
N ASP A 389 -7.65 -38.56 -3.01
CA ASP A 389 -7.46 -39.62 -2.01
C ASP A 389 -8.08 -40.93 -2.52
N GLY A 390 -7.22 -41.76 -3.10
CA GLY A 390 -7.61 -43.01 -3.74
C GLY A 390 -6.71 -43.30 -4.93
N PHE A 391 -6.13 -44.50 -4.96
CA PHE A 391 -5.11 -44.97 -5.91
C PHE A 391 -5.57 -45.09 -7.39
N ALA A 392 -6.47 -44.23 -7.88
CA ALA A 392 -7.03 -44.30 -9.21
C ALA A 392 -7.31 -42.94 -9.87
N SER A 393 -6.58 -41.88 -9.50
CA SER A 393 -6.56 -40.67 -10.33
C SER A 393 -5.87 -40.98 -11.68
N ASN A 394 -6.64 -40.90 -12.77
CA ASN A 394 -6.24 -41.13 -14.17
C ASN A 394 -5.79 -39.83 -14.88
N TYR A 395 -5.67 -38.70 -14.18
CA TYR A 395 -5.13 -37.48 -14.77
C TYR A 395 -3.60 -37.58 -14.84
N TRP A 396 -3.03 -37.27 -16.02
CA TRP A 396 -1.58 -37.21 -16.29
C TRP A 396 -0.77 -38.51 -16.12
N LYS A 397 -1.38 -39.65 -15.74
CA LYS A 397 -0.71 -40.96 -15.62
C LYS A 397 -0.85 -41.80 -16.89
N ALA A 398 0.28 -42.16 -17.50
CA ALA A 398 0.39 -43.38 -18.28
C ALA A 398 1.16 -44.42 -17.43
N ALA A 399 0.42 -45.26 -16.71
CA ALA A 399 0.93 -46.39 -15.90
C ALA A 399 1.92 -46.04 -14.77
N ALA A 400 1.43 -46.15 -13.53
CA ALA A 400 2.16 -46.28 -12.27
C ALA A 400 3.19 -45.22 -11.85
N ASN A 401 3.72 -44.36 -12.71
CA ASN A 401 4.57 -43.23 -12.37
C ASN A 401 4.54 -42.20 -13.51
N VAL A 402 4.86 -40.95 -13.18
CA VAL A 402 5.24 -39.85 -14.07
C VAL A 402 4.10 -38.89 -14.51
N GLU A 403 4.07 -37.73 -13.84
CA GLU A 403 3.62 -36.42 -14.35
C GLU A 403 4.52 -35.98 -15.53
N THR A 404 4.42 -36.68 -16.68
CA THR A 404 5.42 -36.66 -17.77
C THR A 404 5.84 -35.30 -18.36
N PRO A 405 5.05 -34.21 -18.37
CA PRO A 405 5.54 -32.93 -18.85
C PRO A 405 6.47 -32.21 -17.85
N PHE A 406 6.40 -32.57 -16.56
CA PHE A 406 6.98 -31.79 -15.47
C PHE A 406 7.93 -32.58 -14.57
N ALA A 407 7.90 -33.91 -14.62
CA ALA A 407 8.78 -34.78 -13.84
C ALA A 407 10.05 -35.14 -14.62
N ALA A 408 11.21 -34.76 -14.09
CA ALA A 408 12.51 -35.27 -14.55
C ALA A 408 12.95 -36.47 -13.68
N GLY A 409 12.25 -37.60 -13.79
CA GLY A 409 12.63 -38.85 -13.11
C GLY A 409 11.44 -39.65 -12.53
N PRO A 410 11.70 -40.84 -11.96
CA PRO A 410 10.68 -41.64 -11.29
C PRO A 410 10.18 -40.90 -10.05
N ILE A 411 8.88 -40.64 -9.99
CA ILE A 411 8.23 -40.09 -8.79
C ILE A 411 8.22 -41.21 -7.73
N PRO A 412 8.51 -40.93 -6.44
CA PRO A 412 8.42 -41.95 -5.39
C PRO A 412 7.03 -42.60 -5.38
N PRO A 413 6.93 -43.93 -5.23
CA PRO A 413 5.64 -44.62 -5.18
C PRO A 413 4.83 -44.12 -3.97
N TYR A 414 3.55 -43.84 -4.20
CA TYR A 414 2.59 -43.44 -3.17
C TYR A 414 2.50 -44.54 -2.09
N SER A 415 3.15 -44.35 -0.94
CA SER A 415 3.05 -45.27 0.18
C SER A 415 1.73 -45.04 0.91
N ALA A 416 0.99 -46.10 1.25
CA ALA A 416 -0.38 -46.07 1.79
C ALA A 416 -0.58 -45.39 3.17
N ASN A 417 0.39 -44.60 3.65
CA ASN A 417 0.32 -43.79 4.87
C ASN A 417 0.85 -42.37 4.57
N MET A 418 0.28 -41.65 3.59
CA MET A 418 0.67 -40.26 3.35
C MET A 418 -0.14 -39.31 4.24
N GLY A 419 0.48 -38.80 5.29
CA GLY A 419 0.06 -37.56 5.95
C GLY A 419 0.47 -36.33 5.12
N GLY A 420 -0.04 -36.21 3.91
CA GLY A 420 0.25 -35.13 2.96
C GLY A 420 -1.02 -34.35 2.55
N SER A 421 -0.86 -33.24 1.84
CA SER A 421 -2.00 -32.48 1.31
C SER A 421 -2.41 -33.02 -0.05
N ASN A 422 -3.71 -33.09 -0.32
CA ASN A 422 -4.22 -33.40 -1.67
C ASN A 422 -4.02 -32.23 -2.65
N VAL A 423 -3.58 -31.07 -2.14
CA VAL A 423 -3.16 -29.92 -2.95
C VAL A 423 -1.71 -30.11 -3.34
N SER A 424 -1.42 -30.02 -4.65
CA SER A 424 -0.05 -30.03 -5.17
C SER A 424 0.80 -28.89 -4.61
N ASP A 425 2.13 -29.02 -4.67
CA ASP A 425 3.06 -27.90 -4.40
C ASP A 425 2.79 -26.67 -5.30
N ALA A 426 2.47 -26.90 -6.58
CA ALA A 426 2.03 -25.88 -7.51
C ALA A 426 0.69 -25.25 -7.06
N GLY A 427 -0.24 -26.06 -6.57
CA GLY A 427 -1.50 -25.60 -5.99
C GLY A 427 -1.27 -24.77 -4.72
N THR A 428 -0.38 -25.22 -3.83
CA THR A 428 0.02 -24.50 -2.61
C THR A 428 0.64 -23.15 -2.96
N PHE A 429 1.51 -23.07 -3.97
CA PHE A 429 2.04 -21.79 -4.47
C PHE A 429 0.93 -20.87 -4.96
N VAL A 430 0.03 -21.37 -5.81
CA VAL A 430 -1.08 -20.57 -6.35
C VAL A 430 -1.99 -20.08 -5.22
N LEU A 431 -2.34 -20.94 -4.25
CA LEU A 431 -3.18 -20.56 -3.10
C LEU A 431 -2.47 -19.55 -2.19
N ALA A 432 -1.17 -19.69 -1.97
CA ALA A 432 -0.40 -18.73 -1.18
C ALA A 432 -0.32 -17.36 -1.88
N GLU A 433 -0.09 -17.33 -3.20
CA GLU A 433 -0.07 -16.08 -3.97
C GLU A 433 -1.45 -15.43 -4.07
N THR A 434 -2.53 -16.19 -4.21
CA THR A 434 -3.89 -15.62 -4.22
C THR A 434 -4.33 -15.15 -2.83
N ALA A 435 -3.87 -15.81 -1.77
CA ALA A 435 -4.15 -15.42 -0.40
C ALA A 435 -3.59 -14.05 0.00
N LEU A 436 -2.56 -13.54 -0.69
CA LEU A 436 -2.09 -12.16 -0.48
C LEU A 436 -3.15 -11.10 -0.79
N ASP A 437 -4.09 -11.40 -1.69
CA ASP A 437 -5.18 -10.52 -2.12
C ASP A 437 -6.48 -10.75 -1.32
N MET A 438 -6.52 -11.75 -0.44
CA MET A 438 -7.73 -12.17 0.26
C MET A 438 -7.62 -11.90 1.74
N HIS A 439 -8.76 -11.59 2.37
CA HIS A 439 -8.86 -11.39 3.81
C HIS A 439 -10.06 -12.17 4.37
N CYS A 440 -9.87 -12.79 5.54
CA CYS A 440 -10.94 -13.41 6.33
C CYS A 440 -11.05 -12.67 7.67
N TRP A 441 -11.31 -11.37 7.56
CA TRP A 441 -11.43 -10.45 8.69
C TRP A 441 -12.89 -10.05 8.96
N GLY A 442 -13.09 -9.08 9.85
CA GLY A 442 -14.40 -8.63 10.31
C GLY A 442 -15.10 -7.69 9.34
N GLU A 443 -16.14 -7.06 9.87
CA GLU A 443 -16.91 -6.03 9.17
C GLU A 443 -16.40 -4.64 9.56
N ASN A 444 -16.93 -3.60 8.91
CA ASN A 444 -16.63 -2.22 9.27
C ASN A 444 -17.04 -1.94 10.74
N PRO A 445 -16.11 -1.49 11.61
CA PRO A 445 -16.40 -1.18 13.00
C PRO A 445 -17.42 -0.06 13.19
N VAL A 446 -17.56 0.83 12.19
CA VAL A 446 -18.51 1.93 12.23
C VAL A 446 -19.87 1.41 11.79
N VAL A 447 -20.80 1.28 12.73
CA VAL A 447 -22.18 0.86 12.44
C VAL A 447 -22.95 2.01 11.83
N THR A 448 -22.89 3.20 12.45
CA THR A 448 -23.46 4.44 11.90
C THR A 448 -22.54 5.62 12.15
N ALA A 449 -22.63 6.62 11.26
CA ALA A 449 -21.95 7.90 11.42
C ALA A 449 -22.83 9.08 11.04
N LYS A 450 -22.61 10.21 11.71
CA LYS A 450 -23.18 11.52 11.37
C LYS A 450 -22.18 12.64 11.61
N LEU A 451 -22.20 13.65 10.74
CA LEU A 451 -21.39 14.86 10.88
C LEU A 451 -22.29 16.04 11.29
N GLN A 452 -21.91 16.72 12.37
CA GLN A 452 -22.57 17.95 12.83
C GLN A 452 -21.64 19.14 12.66
N LEU A 453 -22.17 20.23 12.10
CA LEU A 453 -21.48 21.51 11.95
C LEU A 453 -22.28 22.58 12.70
N ASN A 454 -21.67 23.22 13.69
CA ASN A 454 -22.28 24.22 14.57
C ASN A 454 -23.61 23.74 15.20
N GLY A 455 -23.66 22.45 15.56
CA GLY A 455 -24.83 21.82 16.19
C GLY A 455 -25.95 21.40 15.24
N GLN A 456 -25.82 21.63 13.93
CA GLN A 456 -26.77 21.17 12.91
C GLN A 456 -26.21 19.96 12.15
N ASP A 457 -27.07 19.01 11.82
CA ASP A 457 -26.71 17.82 11.06
C ASP A 457 -26.38 18.21 9.60
N ARG A 458 -25.12 17.99 9.19
CA ARG A 458 -24.70 18.19 7.79
C ARG A 458 -25.28 17.12 6.87
N PHE A 459 -25.46 15.91 7.39
CA PHE A 459 -26.21 14.84 6.77
C PHE A 459 -26.91 14.01 7.85
N SER A 460 -28.06 13.43 7.51
CA SER A 460 -28.75 12.48 8.37
C SER A 460 -27.85 11.27 8.65
N GLU A 461 -27.97 10.68 9.83
CA GLU A 461 -27.25 9.45 10.18
C GLU A 461 -27.36 8.37 9.10
N ARG A 462 -26.23 7.76 8.76
CA ARG A 462 -26.13 6.68 7.76
C ARG A 462 -25.29 5.53 8.29
N GLU A 463 -25.51 4.36 7.73
CA GLU A 463 -24.73 3.15 8.02
C GLU A 463 -23.27 3.30 7.56
N GLY A 464 -22.34 2.61 8.23
CA GLY A 464 -20.91 2.61 7.87
C GLY A 464 -20.66 2.16 6.44
N SER A 465 -21.42 1.19 5.95
CA SER A 465 -21.36 0.68 4.56
C SER A 465 -21.55 1.80 3.51
N TYR A 466 -22.27 2.87 3.84
CA TYR A 466 -22.40 4.03 2.96
C TYR A 466 -21.06 4.76 2.77
N PHE A 467 -20.27 4.90 3.83
CA PHE A 467 -18.98 5.59 3.81
C PHE A 467 -17.83 4.69 3.30
N ASP A 468 -17.98 3.37 3.45
CA ASP A 468 -17.01 2.36 3.00
C ASP A 468 -17.19 2.00 1.51
N VAL A 469 -18.43 1.80 1.06
CA VAL A 469 -18.71 1.31 -0.29
C VAL A 469 -19.21 2.40 -1.23
N VAL A 470 -20.25 3.15 -0.82
CA VAL A 470 -20.95 4.06 -1.74
C VAL A 470 -20.14 5.33 -2.01
N GLN A 471 -19.55 5.93 -0.98
CA GLN A 471 -18.73 7.13 -1.12
C GLN A 471 -17.49 6.89 -1.99
N PRO A 472 -16.69 5.83 -1.77
CA PRO A 472 -15.59 5.49 -2.67
C PRO A 472 -16.04 5.17 -4.08
N TYR A 473 -17.13 4.42 -4.26
CA TYR A 473 -17.67 4.14 -5.61
C TYR A 473 -18.04 5.43 -6.37
N GLN A 474 -18.49 6.48 -5.68
CA GLN A 474 -18.89 7.74 -6.30
C GLN A 474 -17.72 8.66 -6.64
N HIS A 475 -16.65 8.63 -5.83
CA HIS A 475 -15.64 9.69 -5.82
C HIS A 475 -14.19 9.22 -6.00
N HIS A 476 -13.92 7.94 -5.81
CA HIS A 476 -12.58 7.36 -5.89
C HIS A 476 -12.42 6.36 -7.04
N THR A 477 -11.17 6.09 -7.40
CA THR A 477 -10.82 5.12 -8.45
C THR A 477 -11.16 3.68 -8.03
N ARG A 478 -11.03 3.34 -6.74
CA ARG A 478 -11.27 2.00 -6.22
C ARG A 478 -11.98 2.07 -4.85
N SER A 479 -12.84 1.08 -4.58
CA SER A 479 -13.34 0.84 -3.22
C SER A 479 -12.23 0.23 -2.36
N PRO A 480 -12.00 0.77 -1.15
CA PRO A 480 -10.99 0.26 -0.26
C PRO A 480 -11.44 -1.08 0.35
N ASP A 481 -10.53 -1.70 1.07
CA ASP A 481 -10.84 -2.76 2.01
C ASP A 481 -11.71 -2.25 3.17
N SER A 482 -12.50 -3.14 3.78
CA SER A 482 -13.50 -2.75 4.77
C SER A 482 -12.89 -2.11 6.03
N GLY A 483 -13.60 -1.13 6.58
CA GLY A 483 -13.18 -0.36 7.75
C GLY A 483 -12.57 1.01 7.41
N ILE A 484 -12.30 1.29 6.14
CA ILE A 484 -11.90 2.61 5.64
C ILE A 484 -13.15 3.38 5.24
N ASN A 485 -13.45 4.46 5.98
CA ASN A 485 -14.64 5.25 5.76
C ASN A 485 -14.30 6.61 5.13
N VAL A 486 -15.04 7.02 4.11
CA VAL A 486 -14.81 8.26 3.37
C VAL A 486 -16.07 9.11 3.32
N TYR A 487 -15.90 10.43 3.44
CA TYR A 487 -16.92 11.40 3.10
C TYR A 487 -16.32 12.56 2.30
N SER A 488 -16.68 12.65 1.01
CA SER A 488 -16.20 13.71 0.14
C SER A 488 -17.12 14.93 0.15
N PHE A 489 -16.53 16.13 0.26
CA PHE A 489 -17.19 17.40 -0.05
C PHE A 489 -16.98 17.82 -1.52
N ALA A 490 -16.03 17.18 -2.20
CA ALA A 490 -15.66 17.44 -3.58
C ALA A 490 -16.36 16.46 -4.53
N LEU A 491 -16.65 16.89 -5.77
CA LEU A 491 -17.16 15.98 -6.79
C LEU A 491 -16.09 14.97 -7.23
N ARG A 492 -14.84 15.40 -7.30
CA ARG A 492 -13.66 14.62 -7.71
C ARG A 492 -12.49 14.94 -6.78
N PRO A 493 -12.36 14.23 -5.64
CA PRO A 493 -11.29 14.47 -4.66
C PRO A 493 -9.90 14.07 -5.14
N GLU A 494 -9.76 13.20 -6.14
CA GLU A 494 -8.45 12.78 -6.66
C GLU A 494 -7.84 13.77 -7.66
N GLU A 495 -8.68 14.55 -8.35
CA GLU A 495 -8.21 15.54 -9.30
C GLU A 495 -7.59 16.73 -8.59
N HIS A 496 -6.51 17.25 -9.20
CA HIS A 496 -5.88 18.50 -8.76
C HIS A 496 -6.81 19.71 -8.94
N GLN A 497 -7.65 19.69 -9.97
CA GLN A 497 -8.62 20.77 -10.21
C GLN A 497 -9.68 20.76 -9.09
N PRO A 498 -9.86 21.87 -8.36
CA PRO A 498 -10.86 21.92 -7.30
C PRO A 498 -12.27 21.72 -7.83
N SER A 499 -13.01 20.81 -7.18
CA SER A 499 -14.35 20.39 -7.58
C SER A 499 -15.36 20.40 -6.41
N GLY A 500 -15.01 21.09 -5.31
CA GLY A 500 -15.81 21.25 -4.09
C GLY A 500 -14.91 21.21 -2.85
N SER A 501 -15.31 21.95 -1.79
CA SER A 501 -14.61 21.94 -0.50
C SER A 501 -15.51 22.48 0.61
N CYS A 502 -15.20 22.10 1.85
CA CYS A 502 -15.82 22.64 3.07
C CYS A 502 -14.76 23.42 3.86
N ASN A 503 -15.02 24.69 4.17
CA ASN A 503 -14.04 25.53 4.88
C ASN A 503 -14.17 25.35 6.40
N PHE A 504 -13.28 24.55 6.99
CA PHE A 504 -13.27 24.28 8.42
C PHE A 504 -12.79 25.47 9.26
N SER A 505 -12.00 26.41 8.70
CA SER A 505 -11.61 27.65 9.41
C SER A 505 -12.81 28.57 9.73
N ARG A 506 -13.98 28.33 9.13
CA ARG A 506 -15.21 29.08 9.35
C ARG A 506 -16.24 28.33 10.21
N ILE A 507 -15.90 27.13 10.67
CA ILE A 507 -16.78 26.30 11.47
C ILE A 507 -16.21 26.27 12.90
N ASP A 508 -16.99 26.79 13.85
CA ASP A 508 -16.55 26.87 15.25
C ASP A 508 -16.57 25.49 15.93
N ASN A 509 -17.55 24.65 15.58
CA ASN A 509 -17.71 23.33 16.16
C ASN A 509 -18.10 22.28 15.11
N ALA A 510 -17.14 21.47 14.70
CA ALA A 510 -17.38 20.28 13.88
C ALA A 510 -17.27 19.01 14.75
N VAL A 511 -18.30 18.17 14.73
CA VAL A 511 -18.36 16.94 15.53
C VAL A 511 -18.75 15.77 14.64
N LEU A 512 -17.88 14.75 14.59
CA LEU A 512 -18.18 13.45 14.01
C LEU A 512 -18.73 12.54 15.10
N GLN A 513 -19.98 12.11 14.98
CA GLN A 513 -20.60 11.17 15.91
C GLN A 513 -20.59 9.79 15.28
N LEU A 514 -20.04 8.83 16.01
CA LEU A 514 -19.87 7.45 15.58
C LEU A 514 -20.60 6.52 16.54
N VAL A 515 -21.28 5.52 15.98
CA VAL A 515 -21.72 4.33 16.70
C VAL A 515 -20.87 3.16 16.21
N LEU A 516 -20.18 2.52 17.15
CA LEU A 516 -19.20 1.47 16.90
C LEU A 516 -19.78 0.09 17.23
N SER A 517 -19.28 -0.94 16.54
CA SER A 517 -19.67 -2.32 16.74
C SER A 517 -19.14 -2.87 18.08
N SER A 518 -19.80 -3.91 18.59
CA SER A 518 -19.35 -4.60 19.80
C SER A 518 -18.04 -5.38 19.60
N GLY A 519 -17.69 -5.71 18.34
CA GLY A 519 -16.40 -6.34 18.02
C GLY A 519 -15.23 -5.37 18.23
N ALA A 520 -15.45 -4.08 17.93
CA ALA A 520 -14.44 -3.05 18.11
C ALA A 520 -14.35 -2.53 19.55
N VAL A 521 -15.50 -2.36 20.23
CA VAL A 521 -15.57 -1.84 21.61
C VAL A 521 -16.58 -2.61 22.44
N ALA A 522 -16.10 -3.33 23.46
CA ALA A 522 -16.94 -4.02 24.44
C ALA A 522 -16.19 -4.29 25.74
N GLY A 523 -16.82 -3.98 26.88
CA GLY A 523 -16.24 -4.22 28.21
C GLY A 523 -14.92 -3.47 28.41
N THR A 524 -13.80 -4.19 28.39
CA THR A 524 -12.44 -3.62 28.50
C THR A 524 -11.74 -3.45 27.15
N ALA A 525 -12.35 -3.89 26.04
CA ALA A 525 -11.79 -3.70 24.70
C ALA A 525 -11.94 -2.23 24.27
N THR A 526 -10.83 -1.67 23.80
CA THR A 526 -10.73 -0.29 23.32
C THR A 526 -10.30 -0.28 21.85
N ALA A 527 -10.59 0.83 21.19
CA ALA A 527 -10.17 1.10 19.82
C ALA A 527 -9.63 2.52 19.70
N LYS A 528 -8.91 2.79 18.61
CA LYS A 528 -8.43 4.13 18.25
C LYS A 528 -9.11 4.60 16.98
N VAL A 529 -9.64 5.82 17.02
CA VAL A 529 -10.19 6.48 15.85
C VAL A 529 -9.16 7.43 15.27
N ARG A 530 -8.88 7.29 13.99
CA ARG A 530 -8.01 8.20 13.23
C ARG A 530 -8.86 8.93 12.20
N VAL A 531 -8.81 10.26 12.22
CA VAL A 531 -9.51 11.10 11.24
C VAL A 531 -8.51 11.96 10.50
N TYR A 532 -8.51 11.81 9.18
CA TYR A 532 -7.70 12.54 8.23
C TYR A 532 -8.57 13.52 7.44
N ALA A 533 -8.01 14.69 7.15
CA ALA A 533 -8.61 15.65 6.24
C ALA A 533 -7.59 16.12 5.22
N VAL A 534 -7.94 16.09 3.94
CA VAL A 534 -7.12 16.65 2.86
C VAL A 534 -7.61 18.06 2.57
N ASN A 535 -6.76 19.07 2.72
CA ASN A 535 -7.13 20.46 2.51
C ASN A 535 -6.29 21.15 1.45
N TYR A 536 -6.84 22.22 0.88
CA TYR A 536 -6.09 23.12 0.01
C TYR A 536 -5.33 24.18 0.81
N ASN A 537 -4.19 24.60 0.26
CA ASN A 537 -3.45 25.79 0.66
C ASN A 537 -2.72 26.37 -0.56
N VAL A 538 -2.15 27.58 -0.44
CA VAL A 538 -1.39 28.22 -1.53
C VAL A 538 0.06 28.34 -1.10
N LEU A 539 0.97 27.71 -1.84
CA LEU A 539 2.41 27.88 -1.70
C LEU A 539 2.87 29.01 -2.63
N ARG A 540 3.40 30.08 -2.05
CA ARG A 540 3.97 31.20 -2.81
C ARG A 540 5.48 31.05 -2.87
N VAL A 541 6.04 31.18 -4.08
CA VAL A 541 7.48 31.20 -4.31
C VAL A 541 7.85 32.53 -4.93
N MET A 542 8.58 33.37 -4.20
CA MET A 542 9.00 34.69 -4.65
C MET A 542 10.38 35.05 -4.09
N SER A 543 11.22 35.70 -4.89
CA SER A 543 12.51 36.25 -4.46
C SER A 543 13.44 35.23 -3.77
N GLY A 544 13.45 33.98 -4.23
CA GLY A 544 14.33 32.94 -3.69
C GLY A 544 13.81 32.24 -2.43
N MET A 545 12.60 32.56 -1.96
CA MET A 545 11.99 32.02 -0.75
C MET A 545 10.60 31.46 -1.06
N ALA A 546 10.14 30.54 -0.21
CA ALA A 546 8.76 30.04 -0.24
C ALA A 546 8.13 30.00 1.13
N GLY A 547 6.81 30.15 1.14
CA GLY A 547 5.97 30.03 2.32
C GLY A 547 4.53 29.74 1.95
N VAL A 548 3.80 29.14 2.88
CA VAL A 548 2.34 28.97 2.76
C VAL A 548 1.62 30.29 2.99
N ALA A 549 0.58 30.54 2.21
CA ALA A 549 -0.19 31.78 2.30
C ALA A 549 -1.09 31.82 3.54
N TYR A 550 -1.58 30.67 3.99
CA TYR A 550 -2.49 30.55 5.14
C TYR A 550 -1.92 29.59 6.17
N SER A 551 -1.91 30.02 7.44
CA SER A 551 -1.48 29.21 8.58
C SER A 551 -2.63 28.51 9.30
N ASN A 552 -3.82 29.14 9.33
CA ASN A 552 -5.07 28.64 9.93
C ASN A 552 -6.27 29.00 9.05
#